data_AF-A0A2K5N6J1-F1
#
_entry.id   AF-A0A2K5N6J1-F1
#
_cell.length_a   1.000
_cell.length_b   1.000
_cell.length_c   1.000
_cell.angle_alpha   90.00
_cell.angle_beta   90.00
_cell.angle_gamma   90.00
#
_symmetry.space_group_name_H-M   'P 1'
#
loop_
_entity.id
_entity.type
_entity.pdbx_description
1 polymer ?
#
loop_
_entity_poly.entity_id
_entity_poly.type
_entity_poly.pdbx_seq_one_letter_code
_entity_poly.pdbx_strand_id
1 'polypeptide(L)'
;MPTVVVMDVSLSMTRPVSIEGSEEYQRKHLAAHGLTMLFEHMATNYKLEFTALVVFSSLWELMVPFTRDYNTLQVVLVTDGCLGIGRGSLRHSLATQNQRSESNRFPLPFPFPSKLYIMCMANLEELQSTDSLECLERLIDLNNGEGQIFTIDGPLCLKNVQSMFGKLIDLAYTPFHAVLKCGHLTADVQVFPRPEPFVVDEEIDPIPKVINTDLEIVGFIDIADISSPPVLSRHLVLPIALNKEGDEVGTGITDDNEDENSANQIAGKIPNFCVLLHGSLKVEGMVAIVQLGPEWHGMLYSQADSKKKSNLMMSLFEPGPEPLPWLGKMAQLGPISDAKENPYGEDDNKSPFPLQPKNKRSYAQNVTVWIKPSGLQTDVQKILRNARKLPEKTQTFYKELNRLRKAALAFGFLDLLKGVADMLERECTLLPDTAHPDAAFQLTHAAQQLKLASTGTSEYAAYDQNITPLHTDFSGSSTERI
;
A
#
# COMPACT_ATOMS: atom_id res chain seq x y z
N MET A 1 6.80 -0.07 14.05
CA MET A 1 7.77 0.39 13.02
C MET A 1 9.15 0.10 13.57
N PRO A 2 10.15 -0.21 12.73
CA PRO A 2 11.49 -0.50 13.22
C PRO A 2 12.04 0.62 14.11
N THR A 3 12.44 0.29 15.33
CA THR A 3 13.00 1.23 16.31
C THR A 3 14.43 1.55 15.92
N VAL A 4 14.72 2.83 15.65
CA VAL A 4 16.10 3.32 15.57
C VAL A 4 16.47 3.99 16.88
N VAL A 5 17.71 3.77 17.28
CA VAL A 5 18.29 4.12 18.57
C VAL A 5 19.47 5.06 18.34
N VAL A 6 19.70 6.02 19.24
CA VAL A 6 20.77 7.02 19.12
C VAL A 6 21.36 7.34 20.52
N MET A 7 22.27 6.51 21.03
CA MET A 7 22.88 6.73 22.35
C MET A 7 23.91 7.85 22.33
N ASP A 8 23.77 8.81 23.23
CA ASP A 8 24.84 9.75 23.57
C ASP A 8 25.91 9.03 24.40
N VAL A 9 27.12 8.95 23.84
CA VAL A 9 28.32 8.40 24.50
C VAL A 9 29.40 9.49 24.65
N SER A 10 28.99 10.76 24.69
CA SER A 10 29.88 11.89 24.92
C SER A 10 30.33 12.03 26.38
N LEU A 11 31.23 12.97 26.64
CA LEU A 11 31.83 13.17 27.97
C LEU A 11 30.83 13.71 29.02
N SER A 12 29.74 14.37 28.60
CA SER A 12 28.71 14.84 29.56
C SER A 12 27.98 13.66 30.23
N MET A 13 27.80 12.56 29.49
CA MET A 13 27.16 11.32 29.96
C MET A 13 27.99 10.55 31.01
N THR A 14 29.26 10.94 31.25
CA THR A 14 30.05 10.41 32.37
C THR A 14 29.92 11.23 33.66
N ARG A 15 29.13 12.31 33.67
CA ARG A 15 28.82 13.07 34.90
C ARG A 15 28.08 12.19 35.92
N PRO A 16 28.29 12.41 37.23
CA PRO A 16 27.52 11.72 38.27
C PRO A 16 26.04 12.10 38.18
N VAL A 17 25.19 11.20 38.70
CA VAL A 17 23.74 11.37 38.81
C VAL A 17 23.38 12.31 39.96
N SER A 18 23.95 12.07 41.14
CA SER A 18 23.83 12.93 42.32
C SER A 18 25.20 13.40 42.76
N ILE A 19 25.35 14.71 43.03
CA ILE A 19 26.57 15.29 43.58
C ILE A 19 26.67 14.98 45.09
N GLU A 20 25.54 14.67 45.73
CA GLU A 20 25.40 14.47 47.18
C GLU A 20 25.57 12.99 47.61
N GLY A 21 26.11 12.14 46.72
CA GLY A 21 26.52 10.76 47.05
C GLY A 21 25.40 9.74 47.19
N SER A 22 24.22 10.01 46.65
CA SER A 22 23.01 9.18 46.83
C SER A 22 23.03 7.85 46.05
N GLU A 23 23.67 7.83 44.87
CA GLU A 23 23.82 6.67 43.98
C GLU A 23 25.19 6.76 43.28
N GLU A 24 25.91 5.64 43.11
CA GLU A 24 27.23 5.61 42.42
C GLU A 24 27.12 5.70 40.88
N TYR A 25 25.93 5.99 40.35
CA TYR A 25 25.68 5.97 38.91
C TYR A 25 26.19 7.24 38.18
N GLN A 26 26.69 7.02 36.97
CA GLN A 26 26.86 8.07 35.95
C GLN A 26 25.62 8.09 35.05
N ARG A 27 25.38 9.19 34.34
CA ARG A 27 24.21 9.35 33.44
C ARG A 27 24.10 8.22 32.42
N LYS A 28 25.22 7.78 31.84
CA LYS A 28 25.29 6.60 30.95
C LYS A 28 24.86 5.27 31.60
N HIS A 29 24.98 5.13 32.93
CA HIS A 29 24.55 3.92 33.65
C HIS A 29 23.02 3.93 33.81
N LEU A 30 22.42 5.07 34.20
CA LEU A 30 20.96 5.18 34.24
C LEU A 30 20.34 5.04 32.85
N ALA A 31 20.99 5.59 31.82
CA ALA A 31 20.65 5.31 30.44
C ALA A 31 20.58 3.79 30.23
N ALA A 32 21.70 3.07 30.38
CA ALA A 32 21.75 1.62 30.20
C ALA A 32 20.64 0.88 30.96
N HIS A 33 20.35 1.23 32.22
CA HIS A 33 19.28 0.59 33.00
C HIS A 33 17.86 0.82 32.45
N GLY A 34 17.49 2.06 32.11
CA GLY A 34 16.16 2.34 31.52
C GLY A 34 15.96 1.66 30.16
N LEU A 35 17.07 1.37 29.49
CA LEU A 35 17.11 0.71 28.18
C LEU A 35 17.04 -0.79 28.30
N THR A 36 17.77 -1.40 29.24
CA THR A 36 17.60 -2.80 29.61
C THR A 36 16.13 -3.12 29.89
N MET A 37 15.43 -2.27 30.67
CA MET A 37 13.99 -2.38 30.90
C MET A 37 13.14 -2.35 29.61
N LEU A 38 13.48 -1.49 28.63
CA LEU A 38 12.81 -1.47 27.33
C LEU A 38 13.09 -2.74 26.53
N PHE A 39 14.32 -3.24 26.53
CA PHE A 39 14.69 -4.44 25.78
C PHE A 39 14.15 -5.72 26.39
N GLU A 40 14.05 -5.80 27.72
CA GLU A 40 13.33 -6.84 28.43
C GLU A 40 11.84 -6.84 28.04
N HIS A 41 11.18 -5.67 28.04
CA HIS A 41 9.80 -5.56 27.56
C HIS A 41 9.64 -5.97 26.09
N MET A 42 10.52 -5.51 25.20
CA MET A 42 10.45 -5.88 23.78
C MET A 42 10.75 -7.37 23.56
N ALA A 43 11.67 -7.95 24.32
CA ALA A 43 12.02 -9.37 24.28
C ALA A 43 10.91 -10.29 24.78
N THR A 44 10.02 -9.84 25.67
CA THR A 44 8.87 -10.61 26.14
C THR A 44 7.60 -10.31 25.35
N ASN A 45 7.26 -9.04 25.17
CA ASN A 45 5.92 -8.58 24.77
C ASN A 45 5.85 -8.06 23.32
N TYR A 46 6.99 -7.72 22.71
CA TYR A 46 7.05 -7.09 21.38
C TYR A 46 8.05 -7.78 20.43
N LYS A 47 8.23 -9.10 20.62
CA LYS A 47 9.22 -10.06 20.07
C LYS A 47 9.52 -10.00 18.55
N LEU A 48 8.76 -9.23 17.78
CA LEU A 48 8.84 -9.15 16.31
C LEU A 48 9.26 -7.78 15.77
N GLU A 49 9.45 -6.76 16.62
CA GLU A 49 9.91 -5.45 16.16
C GLU A 49 11.41 -5.47 15.86
N PHE A 50 11.82 -4.78 14.80
CA PHE A 50 13.24 -4.68 14.47
C PHE A 50 13.87 -3.47 15.16
N THR A 51 15.01 -3.65 15.83
CA THR A 51 15.70 -2.56 16.51
C THR A 51 17.19 -2.52 16.14
N ALA A 52 17.77 -1.31 16.02
CA ALA A 52 19.15 -1.08 15.60
C ALA A 52 19.82 0.04 16.41
N LEU A 53 21.00 -0.24 16.99
CA LEU A 53 21.80 0.67 17.83
C LEU A 53 22.73 1.58 17.01
N VAL A 54 22.49 2.89 17.05
CA VAL A 54 23.50 3.91 16.74
C VAL A 54 24.02 4.52 18.04
N VAL A 55 25.33 4.70 18.16
CA VAL A 55 25.98 5.49 19.23
C VAL A 55 26.57 6.78 18.63
N PHE A 56 26.59 7.88 19.38
CA PHE A 56 27.14 9.15 18.90
C PHE A 56 27.90 9.96 19.97
N SER A 57 28.85 10.75 19.47
CA SER A 57 29.65 11.73 20.21
C SER A 57 30.13 12.78 19.18
N SER A 58 31.43 12.98 18.98
CA SER A 58 31.97 13.76 17.85
C SER A 58 31.80 13.11 16.47
N LEU A 59 31.58 11.79 16.45
CA LEU A 59 31.20 10.97 15.29
C LEU A 59 30.03 10.07 15.71
N TRP A 60 29.41 9.39 14.75
CA TRP A 60 28.38 8.37 15.01
C TRP A 60 28.79 7.02 14.42
N GLU A 61 28.31 5.92 15.02
CA GLU A 61 28.59 4.55 14.59
C GLU A 61 27.35 3.67 14.75
N LEU A 62 27.03 2.88 13.71
CA LEU A 62 25.99 1.84 13.78
C LEU A 62 26.59 0.60 14.45
N MET A 63 26.49 0.56 15.78
CA MET A 63 27.07 -0.51 16.61
C MET A 63 26.30 -1.84 16.48
N VAL A 64 24.98 -1.79 16.25
CA VAL A 64 24.15 -2.99 16.00
C VAL A 64 23.14 -2.70 14.87
N PRO A 65 23.16 -3.44 13.75
CA PRO A 65 22.15 -3.30 12.68
C PRO A 65 20.78 -3.86 13.12
N PHE A 66 19.74 -3.63 12.31
CA PHE A 66 18.38 -4.10 12.63
C PHE A 66 18.32 -5.61 12.92
N THR A 67 17.97 -5.94 14.16
CA THR A 67 17.82 -7.32 14.66
C THR A 67 16.57 -7.46 15.53
N ARG A 68 16.23 -8.71 15.84
CA ARG A 68 15.26 -9.12 16.88
C ARG A 68 15.93 -9.81 18.06
N ASP A 69 17.25 -9.96 18.02
CA ASP A 69 18.04 -10.55 19.10
C ASP A 69 18.37 -9.47 20.15
N TYR A 70 17.42 -9.22 21.05
CA TYR A 70 17.55 -8.18 22.08
C TYR A 70 18.70 -8.44 23.07
N ASN A 71 19.22 -9.67 23.17
CA ASN A 71 20.44 -9.98 23.92
C ASN A 71 21.68 -9.26 23.36
N THR A 72 21.61 -8.80 22.10
CA THR A 72 22.68 -8.04 21.42
C THR A 72 22.41 -6.53 21.36
N LEU A 73 21.28 -6.04 21.89
CA LEU A 73 20.82 -4.66 21.74
C LEU A 73 20.87 -3.85 23.04
N GLN A 74 21.30 -2.60 22.88
CA GLN A 74 20.76 -1.44 23.60
C GLN A 74 20.30 -0.44 22.48
N VAL A 75 19.74 0.78 22.58
CA VAL A 75 19.53 1.90 23.53
C VAL A 75 18.18 2.57 23.05
N VAL A 76 17.98 3.89 23.11
CA VAL A 76 16.95 4.75 22.44
C VAL A 76 17.70 6.04 21.99
N LEU A 77 17.06 7.10 21.50
CA LEU A 77 17.68 8.43 21.62
C LEU A 77 17.73 8.84 23.10
N VAL A 78 18.93 8.73 23.69
CA VAL A 78 19.18 8.99 25.11
C VAL A 78 20.39 9.90 25.24
N THR A 79 20.17 11.11 25.74
CA THR A 79 21.19 12.17 25.93
C THR A 79 20.89 12.92 27.23
N ASP A 80 21.91 13.55 27.83
CA ASP A 80 21.71 14.47 28.96
C ASP A 80 21.42 15.91 28.51
N GLY A 81 21.24 16.14 27.20
CA GLY A 81 20.92 17.45 26.62
C GLY A 81 22.12 18.41 26.55
N CYS A 82 23.31 18.00 27.00
CA CYS A 82 24.51 18.85 27.06
C CYS A 82 25.23 18.93 25.69
N LEU A 83 24.49 19.31 24.65
CA LEU A 83 24.86 19.17 23.23
C LEU A 83 25.92 20.18 22.72
N GLY A 84 26.68 20.79 23.64
CA GLY A 84 27.87 21.58 23.38
C GLY A 84 27.66 22.94 22.70
N ILE A 85 28.78 23.60 22.38
CA ILE A 85 28.83 24.89 21.66
C ILE A 85 29.82 24.84 20.50
N GLY A 86 29.51 25.56 19.41
CA GLY A 86 30.36 25.64 18.21
C GLY A 86 29.96 24.65 17.09
N ARG A 87 30.91 24.35 16.19
CA ARG A 87 30.66 23.45 15.05
C ARG A 87 30.36 22.04 15.55
N GLY A 88 29.23 21.49 15.11
CA GLY A 88 28.74 20.18 15.53
C GLY A 88 27.69 20.22 16.64
N SER A 89 27.51 21.34 17.36
CA SER A 89 26.46 21.43 18.38
C SER A 89 25.06 21.48 17.75
N LEU A 90 24.05 21.02 18.51
CA LEU A 90 22.66 21.13 18.08
C LEU A 90 22.26 22.59 17.89
N ARG A 91 22.60 23.47 18.86
CA ARG A 91 22.29 24.91 18.81
C ARG A 91 22.83 25.59 17.53
N HIS A 92 24.06 25.27 17.13
CA HIS A 92 24.62 25.77 15.87
C HIS A 92 23.95 25.14 14.64
N SER A 93 23.55 23.87 14.73
CA SER A 93 22.89 23.16 13.64
C SER A 93 21.48 23.67 13.34
N LEU A 94 20.70 23.99 14.38
CA LEU A 94 19.40 24.65 14.28
C LEU A 94 19.57 26.08 13.73
N ALA A 95 20.48 26.87 14.29
CA ALA A 95 20.73 28.25 13.83
C ALA A 95 21.22 28.35 12.37
N THR A 96 21.81 27.30 11.82
CA THR A 96 22.26 27.22 10.42
C THR A 96 21.27 26.54 9.47
N GLN A 97 20.10 26.09 9.95
CA GLN A 97 19.14 25.30 9.18
C GLN A 97 18.80 25.94 7.81
N ASN A 98 18.38 27.21 7.83
CA ASN A 98 17.94 27.95 6.64
C ASN A 98 19.08 28.35 5.67
N GLN A 99 20.34 28.04 6.01
CA GLN A 99 21.53 28.35 5.20
C GLN A 99 22.09 27.10 4.48
N ARG A 100 21.46 25.93 4.68
CA ARG A 100 21.94 24.64 4.14
C ARG A 100 21.48 24.44 2.69
N SER A 101 22.41 24.05 1.82
CA SER A 101 22.14 23.58 0.47
C SER A 101 21.46 22.20 0.48
N GLU A 102 20.89 21.79 -0.67
CA GLU A 102 20.23 20.48 -0.80
C GLU A 102 21.13 19.29 -0.41
N SER A 103 22.43 19.41 -0.71
CA SER A 103 23.48 18.44 -0.35
C SER A 103 23.74 18.30 1.15
N ASN A 104 23.29 19.23 1.99
CA ASN A 104 23.57 19.30 3.43
C ASN A 104 22.32 19.66 4.26
N ARG A 105 21.11 19.33 3.76
CA ARG A 105 19.83 19.59 4.45
C ARG A 105 19.86 19.09 5.90
N PHE A 106 19.05 19.71 6.75
CA PHE A 106 18.84 19.21 8.11
C PHE A 106 18.07 17.87 8.06
N PRO A 107 18.37 16.87 8.91
CA PRO A 107 17.74 15.54 8.81
C PRO A 107 16.24 15.48 9.17
N LEU A 108 15.69 16.54 9.77
CA LEU A 108 14.28 16.64 10.15
C LEU A 108 13.54 17.66 9.25
N PRO A 109 12.26 17.40 8.89
CA PRO A 109 11.49 16.20 9.23
C PRO A 109 12.02 14.95 8.53
N PHE A 110 11.90 13.78 9.17
CA PHE A 110 12.37 12.54 8.57
C PHE A 110 11.62 12.22 7.26
N PRO A 111 12.26 11.61 6.26
CA PRO A 111 11.64 11.27 4.98
C PRO A 111 10.73 10.02 5.05
N PHE A 112 10.33 9.60 6.25
CA PHE A 112 9.49 8.44 6.54
C PHE A 112 8.62 8.73 7.79
N PRO A 113 7.43 8.11 7.91
CA PRO A 113 6.62 8.16 9.13
C PRO A 113 7.47 7.75 10.34
N SER A 114 7.49 8.59 11.38
CA SER A 114 8.46 8.50 12.47
C SER A 114 7.95 9.25 13.69
N LYS A 115 8.33 8.81 14.89
CA LYS A 115 8.03 9.47 16.17
C LYS A 115 9.31 9.66 16.95
N LEU A 116 9.68 10.91 17.21
CA LEU A 116 10.95 11.27 17.85
C LEU A 116 10.80 11.31 19.37
N TYR A 117 11.10 10.19 20.02
CA TYR A 117 11.13 10.10 21.48
C TYR A 117 12.52 10.46 22.02
N ILE A 118 12.58 11.45 22.92
CA ILE A 118 13.82 11.97 23.49
C ILE A 118 13.84 11.70 25.00
N MET A 119 14.73 10.82 25.45
CA MET A 119 14.82 10.41 26.87
C MET A 119 15.96 11.18 27.55
N CYS A 120 15.61 12.11 28.44
CA CYS A 120 16.58 13.05 29.02
C CYS A 120 17.28 12.50 30.27
N MET A 121 18.60 12.33 30.21
CA MET A 121 19.45 11.94 31.35
C MET A 121 19.89 13.16 32.19
N ALA A 122 18.94 14.04 32.43
CA ALA A 122 19.01 15.26 33.23
C ALA A 122 17.61 15.57 33.78
N ASN A 123 17.52 16.24 34.93
CA ASN A 123 16.23 16.69 35.45
C ASN A 123 15.76 17.97 34.72
N LEU A 124 14.48 18.33 34.92
CA LEU A 124 13.87 19.48 34.26
C LEU A 124 14.60 20.80 34.57
N GLU A 125 15.04 20.98 35.82
CA GLU A 125 15.77 22.17 36.30
C GLU A 125 17.12 22.35 35.57
N GLU A 126 17.91 21.28 35.41
CA GLU A 126 19.17 21.36 34.67
C GLU A 126 18.94 21.75 33.20
N LEU A 127 17.96 21.13 32.53
CA LEU A 127 17.66 21.37 31.12
C LEU A 127 17.14 22.79 30.87
N GLN A 128 16.37 23.35 31.80
CA GLN A 128 15.90 24.74 31.76
C GLN A 128 17.03 25.74 32.05
N SER A 129 17.87 25.46 33.06
CA SER A 129 18.98 26.37 33.44
C SER A 129 20.06 26.52 32.36
N THR A 130 20.11 25.60 31.40
CA THR A 130 21.15 25.53 30.35
C THR A 130 20.66 25.87 28.94
N ASP A 131 19.37 26.22 28.76
CA ASP A 131 18.77 26.46 27.43
C ASP A 131 18.84 25.22 26.51
N SER A 132 18.95 24.03 27.13
CA SER A 132 18.99 22.74 26.46
C SER A 132 17.59 22.24 26.11
N LEU A 133 16.58 22.55 26.93
CA LEU A 133 15.20 22.10 26.71
C LEU A 133 14.62 22.67 25.41
N GLU A 134 14.71 23.98 25.17
CA GLU A 134 14.22 24.64 23.95
C GLU A 134 14.86 24.03 22.68
N CYS A 135 16.16 23.70 22.75
CA CYS A 135 16.85 23.03 21.65
C CYS A 135 16.31 21.62 21.35
N LEU A 136 15.87 20.87 22.37
CA LEU A 136 15.27 19.53 22.21
C LEU A 136 13.81 19.63 21.75
N GLU A 137 13.02 20.56 22.30
CA GLU A 137 11.64 20.83 21.87
C GLU A 137 11.62 21.20 20.39
N ARG A 138 12.58 22.02 19.96
CA ARG A 138 12.75 22.40 18.56
C ARG A 138 13.07 21.24 17.61
N LEU A 139 13.60 20.10 18.10
CA LEU A 139 13.72 18.89 17.26
C LEU A 139 12.36 18.26 16.97
N ILE A 140 11.43 18.27 17.92
CA ILE A 140 10.08 17.72 17.73
C ILE A 140 9.26 18.64 16.82
N ASP A 141 9.35 19.96 16.98
CA ASP A 141 8.78 20.95 16.04
C ASP A 141 9.21 20.64 14.59
N LEU A 142 10.51 20.37 14.39
CA LEU A 142 11.08 20.08 13.09
C LEU A 142 10.74 18.68 12.56
N ASN A 143 10.20 17.80 13.40
CA ASN A 143 9.56 16.54 12.98
C ASN A 143 8.02 16.67 12.91
N ASN A 144 7.51 17.89 12.63
CA ASN A 144 6.09 18.22 12.51
C ASN A 144 5.25 18.00 13.80
N GLY A 145 5.89 17.90 14.96
CA GLY A 145 5.23 17.55 16.23
C GLY A 145 5.20 16.05 16.53
N GLU A 146 5.60 15.17 15.60
CA GLU A 146 5.60 13.72 15.81
C GLU A 146 6.76 13.27 16.70
N GLY A 147 6.52 13.26 18.01
CA GLY A 147 7.47 12.84 19.03
C GLY A 147 7.01 13.16 20.46
N GLN A 148 7.85 12.84 21.45
CA GLN A 148 7.67 13.31 22.82
C GLN A 148 9.02 13.40 23.56
N ILE A 149 9.23 14.48 24.30
CA ILE A 149 10.31 14.60 25.28
C ILE A 149 9.87 13.99 26.60
N PHE A 150 10.76 13.20 27.19
CA PHE A 150 10.59 12.63 28.51
C PHE A 150 11.65 13.20 29.46
N THR A 151 11.19 13.99 30.44
CA THR A 151 12.00 14.59 31.52
C THR A 151 11.62 14.01 32.88
N ILE A 152 12.46 14.28 33.89
CA ILE A 152 12.16 14.02 35.30
C ILE A 152 12.00 15.35 36.02
N ASP A 153 10.80 15.57 36.57
CA ASP A 153 10.53 16.63 37.54
C ASP A 153 10.82 16.07 38.95
N GLY A 154 11.98 16.45 39.50
CA GLY A 154 12.53 15.89 40.74
C GLY A 154 13.98 15.40 40.61
N PRO A 155 14.46 14.52 41.51
CA PRO A 155 15.83 14.01 41.47
C PRO A 155 16.02 13.02 40.31
N LEU A 156 17.15 13.12 39.61
CA LEU A 156 17.60 12.07 38.70
C LEU A 156 18.06 10.86 39.54
N CYS A 157 17.44 9.70 39.32
CA CYS A 157 17.76 8.45 40.01
C CYS A 157 17.20 7.25 39.23
N LEU A 158 17.63 6.03 39.57
CA LEU A 158 17.22 4.81 38.86
C LEU A 158 15.70 4.64 38.79
N LYS A 159 15.00 4.81 39.92
CA LYS A 159 13.53 4.69 40.00
C LYS A 159 12.80 5.64 39.05
N ASN A 160 13.24 6.89 38.97
CA ASN A 160 12.59 7.91 38.14
C ASN A 160 12.88 7.68 36.64
N VAL A 161 14.04 7.13 36.30
CA VAL A 161 14.35 6.70 34.93
C VAL A 161 13.55 5.44 34.54
N GLN A 162 13.39 4.46 35.42
CA GLN A 162 12.48 3.33 35.17
C GLN A 162 11.04 3.79 34.94
N SER A 163 10.54 4.74 35.74
CA SER A 163 9.21 5.35 35.50
C SER A 163 9.14 6.13 34.18
N MET A 164 10.24 6.75 33.74
CA MET A 164 10.33 7.42 32.44
C MET A 164 10.19 6.42 31.29
N PHE A 165 10.93 5.30 31.34
CA PHE A 165 10.88 4.27 30.31
C PHE A 165 9.59 3.45 30.32
N GLY A 166 8.96 3.25 31.49
CA GLY A 166 7.59 2.72 31.58
C GLY A 166 6.59 3.53 30.75
N LYS A 167 6.60 4.87 30.88
CA LYS A 167 5.72 5.75 30.07
C LYS A 167 5.99 5.66 28.57
N LEU A 168 7.25 5.43 28.15
CA LEU A 168 7.58 5.18 26.74
C LEU A 168 7.04 3.82 26.27
N ILE A 169 7.16 2.80 27.10
CA ILE A 169 6.61 1.45 26.85
C ILE A 169 5.09 1.54 26.67
N ASP A 170 4.38 2.14 27.63
CA ASP A 170 2.92 2.32 27.63
C ASP A 170 2.46 3.02 26.34
N LEU A 171 3.16 4.08 25.93
CA LEU A 171 2.82 4.91 24.77
C LEU A 171 3.09 4.23 23.43
N ALA A 172 4.26 3.60 23.26
CA ALA A 172 4.79 3.21 21.95
C ALA A 172 4.94 1.70 21.74
N TYR A 173 5.02 0.91 22.82
CA TYR A 173 5.33 -0.53 22.78
C TYR A 173 4.29 -1.42 23.47
N THR A 174 3.11 -0.85 23.79
CA THR A 174 1.92 -1.62 24.17
C THR A 174 1.38 -2.39 22.96
N PRO A 175 1.31 -3.74 23.01
CA PRO A 175 0.81 -4.57 21.92
C PRO A 175 -0.69 -4.32 21.65
N PHE A 176 -1.14 -4.57 20.42
CA PHE A 176 -2.56 -4.46 20.07
C PHE A 176 -3.22 -5.83 20.16
N HIS A 177 -4.06 -6.02 21.20
CA HIS A 177 -4.85 -7.23 21.40
C HIS A 177 -6.26 -7.04 20.84
N ALA A 178 -6.78 -8.09 20.21
CA ALA A 178 -8.04 -8.13 19.50
C ALA A 178 -8.65 -9.55 19.60
N VAL A 179 -9.94 -9.68 19.28
CA VAL A 179 -10.61 -10.99 19.17
C VAL A 179 -10.90 -11.23 17.69
N LEU A 180 -10.28 -12.28 17.13
CA LEU A 180 -10.57 -12.73 15.77
C LEU A 180 -11.80 -13.63 15.78
N LYS A 181 -12.81 -13.30 14.97
CA LYS A 181 -14.14 -13.91 15.02
C LYS A 181 -14.63 -14.33 13.64
N CYS A 182 -15.31 -15.46 13.56
CA CYS A 182 -16.00 -15.96 12.37
C CYS A 182 -17.29 -16.63 12.82
N GLY A 183 -18.32 -15.81 13.08
CA GLY A 183 -19.57 -16.24 13.70
C GLY A 183 -19.36 -16.73 15.14
N HIS A 184 -19.31 -18.04 15.34
CA HIS A 184 -19.07 -18.65 16.66
C HIS A 184 -17.65 -19.19 16.85
N LEU A 185 -16.80 -19.18 15.81
CA LEU A 185 -15.39 -19.50 15.96
C LEU A 185 -14.63 -18.24 16.39
N THR A 186 -13.91 -18.31 17.50
CA THR A 186 -13.15 -17.17 18.05
C THR A 186 -11.73 -17.57 18.45
N ALA A 187 -10.82 -16.59 18.44
CA ALA A 187 -9.53 -16.67 19.11
C ALA A 187 -9.05 -15.27 19.51
N ASP A 188 -8.48 -15.15 20.70
CA ASP A 188 -7.76 -13.95 21.12
C ASP A 188 -6.44 -13.85 20.34
N VAL A 189 -6.14 -12.66 19.83
CA VAL A 189 -5.01 -12.41 18.93
C VAL A 189 -4.25 -11.12 19.23
N GLN A 190 -2.94 -11.15 18.98
CA GLN A 190 -2.11 -9.97 18.83
C GLN A 190 -2.02 -9.59 17.35
N VAL A 191 -2.21 -8.30 17.04
CA VAL A 191 -2.00 -7.72 15.70
C VAL A 191 -0.65 -6.98 15.71
N PHE A 192 0.32 -7.48 14.95
CA PHE A 192 1.70 -6.98 14.96
C PHE A 192 2.18 -6.49 13.57
N PRO A 193 2.77 -5.28 13.42
CA PRO A 193 2.90 -4.25 14.45
C PRO A 193 1.52 -3.67 14.79
N ARG A 194 1.43 -2.90 15.88
CA ARG A 194 0.20 -2.16 16.20
C ARG A 194 -0.26 -1.31 15.00
N PRO A 195 -1.52 -1.43 14.53
CA PRO A 195 -2.08 -0.54 13.52
C PRO A 195 -2.05 0.92 13.99
N GLU A 196 -1.64 1.82 13.11
CA GLU A 196 -1.74 3.26 13.39
C GLU A 196 -3.16 3.77 13.07
N PRO A 197 -3.65 4.80 13.79
CA PRO A 197 -4.92 5.43 13.45
C PRO A 197 -4.83 6.09 12.06
N PHE A 198 -5.81 5.84 11.20
CA PHE A 198 -5.88 6.45 9.88
C PHE A 198 -6.61 7.79 9.93
N VAL A 199 -6.05 8.81 9.28
CA VAL A 199 -6.58 10.19 9.27
C VAL A 199 -6.94 10.56 7.83
N VAL A 200 -8.11 11.15 7.61
CA VAL A 200 -8.57 11.58 6.28
C VAL A 200 -8.21 13.06 6.07
N ASP A 201 -7.21 13.34 5.25
CA ASP A 201 -6.72 14.71 4.97
C ASP A 201 -7.78 15.66 4.36
N GLU A 202 -8.89 15.13 3.85
CA GLU A 202 -10.01 15.91 3.27
C GLU A 202 -11.10 16.32 4.29
N GLU A 203 -11.05 15.83 5.53
CA GLU A 203 -12.01 16.19 6.60
C GLU A 203 -11.59 17.49 7.33
N ILE A 204 -12.54 18.41 7.58
CA ILE A 204 -12.27 19.74 8.18
C ILE A 204 -11.82 19.64 9.65
N ASP A 205 -12.40 18.68 10.38
CA ASP A 205 -11.98 18.25 11.72
C ASP A 205 -11.70 16.72 11.62
N PRO A 206 -10.49 16.30 11.19
CA PRO A 206 -10.28 14.93 10.74
C PRO A 206 -10.18 13.96 11.91
N ILE A 207 -11.11 12.99 11.98
CA ILE A 207 -11.21 12.07 13.11
C ILE A 207 -10.33 10.83 12.87
N PRO A 208 -9.37 10.50 13.76
CA PRO A 208 -8.50 9.33 13.60
C PRO A 208 -9.29 8.03 13.74
N LYS A 209 -9.35 7.25 12.65
CA LYS A 209 -10.05 5.97 12.54
C LYS A 209 -9.13 4.85 13.03
N VAL A 210 -9.53 4.19 14.11
CA VAL A 210 -8.85 3.01 14.69
C VAL A 210 -9.66 1.77 14.35
N ILE A 211 -9.01 0.63 14.11
CA ILE A 211 -9.71 -0.63 13.83
C ILE A 211 -10.41 -1.15 15.08
N ASN A 212 -11.53 -1.86 14.90
CA ASN A 212 -12.24 -2.58 15.95
C ASN A 212 -11.34 -3.60 16.66
N THR A 213 -11.59 -3.79 17.96
CA THR A 213 -11.06 -4.92 18.75
C THR A 213 -11.68 -6.25 18.33
N ASP A 214 -12.97 -6.25 17.97
CA ASP A 214 -13.67 -7.40 17.41
C ASP A 214 -13.47 -7.44 15.89
N LEU A 215 -12.60 -8.35 15.43
CA LEU A 215 -12.25 -8.57 14.03
C LEU A 215 -13.17 -9.64 13.43
N GLU A 216 -14.37 -9.21 13.03
CA GLU A 216 -15.39 -10.08 12.42
C GLU A 216 -15.07 -10.41 10.97
N ILE A 217 -14.92 -11.70 10.66
CA ILE A 217 -14.87 -12.22 9.29
C ILE A 217 -16.29 -12.23 8.70
N VAL A 218 -16.47 -11.50 7.60
CA VAL A 218 -17.77 -11.32 6.92
C VAL A 218 -17.92 -12.14 5.63
N GLY A 219 -16.85 -12.77 5.15
CA GLY A 219 -16.88 -13.63 3.96
C GLY A 219 -15.50 -14.11 3.51
N PHE A 220 -15.46 -14.88 2.42
CA PHE A 220 -14.24 -15.40 1.81
C PHE A 220 -14.26 -15.14 0.30
N ILE A 221 -13.08 -14.89 -0.29
CA ILE A 221 -12.87 -14.59 -1.71
C ILE A 221 -11.55 -15.24 -2.15
N ASP A 222 -11.47 -15.74 -3.38
CA ASP A 222 -10.24 -16.35 -3.91
C ASP A 222 -9.09 -15.36 -4.09
N ILE A 223 -7.85 -15.85 -3.94
CA ILE A 223 -6.64 -15.05 -4.20
C ILE A 223 -6.60 -14.57 -5.67
N ALA A 224 -7.23 -15.30 -6.60
CA ALA A 224 -7.37 -14.88 -7.99
C ALA A 224 -8.23 -13.60 -8.13
N ASP A 225 -9.32 -13.51 -7.38
CA ASP A 225 -10.36 -12.48 -7.53
C ASP A 225 -10.11 -11.23 -6.68
N ILE A 226 -9.59 -11.40 -5.46
CA ILE A 226 -9.04 -10.27 -4.70
C ILE A 226 -7.81 -9.69 -5.43
N SER A 227 -7.09 -10.53 -6.18
CA SER A 227 -5.93 -10.20 -6.99
C SER A 227 -4.75 -9.67 -6.16
N SER A 228 -4.26 -8.46 -6.43
CA SER A 228 -3.21 -7.80 -5.64
C SER A 228 -3.69 -6.40 -5.25
N PRO A 229 -4.55 -6.29 -4.21
CA PRO A 229 -5.19 -5.04 -3.84
C PRO A 229 -4.18 -4.04 -3.23
N PRO A 230 -4.38 -2.72 -3.44
CA PRO A 230 -3.74 -1.71 -2.62
C PRO A 230 -4.20 -1.87 -1.16
N VAL A 231 -3.26 -1.72 -0.24
CA VAL A 231 -3.48 -1.83 1.21
C VAL A 231 -2.64 -0.78 1.92
N LEU A 232 -3.19 -0.17 2.97
CA LEU A 232 -2.49 0.83 3.79
C LEU A 232 -1.27 0.21 4.49
N SER A 233 -1.48 -0.95 5.09
CA SER A 233 -0.54 -1.60 5.99
C SER A 233 -0.77 -3.10 6.04
N ARG A 234 0.23 -3.84 6.56
CA ARG A 234 0.20 -5.30 6.69
C ARG A 234 0.64 -5.69 8.09
N HIS A 235 -0.08 -6.63 8.68
CA HIS A 235 0.10 -7.05 10.07
C HIS A 235 0.10 -8.58 10.15
N LEU A 236 0.96 -9.16 10.99
CA LEU A 236 0.81 -10.53 11.46
C LEU A 236 -0.35 -10.60 12.45
N VAL A 237 -1.12 -11.69 12.38
CA VAL A 237 -2.17 -12.00 13.36
C VAL A 237 -1.79 -13.30 14.04
N LEU A 238 -1.53 -13.22 15.35
CA LEU A 238 -0.91 -14.28 16.13
C LEU A 238 -1.84 -14.63 17.30
N PRO A 239 -2.15 -15.92 17.54
CA PRO A 239 -2.96 -16.29 18.69
C PRO A 239 -2.18 -16.03 19.99
N ILE A 240 -2.85 -15.44 20.98
CA ILE A 240 -2.33 -15.27 22.35
C ILE A 240 -3.03 -16.23 23.30
N ALA A 241 -2.37 -16.56 24.41
CA ALA A 241 -2.95 -17.31 25.50
C ALA A 241 -3.37 -16.33 26.60
N LEU A 242 -4.67 -16.11 26.77
CA LEU A 242 -5.23 -15.35 27.89
C LEU A 242 -5.75 -16.29 28.97
N ASN A 243 -5.50 -15.93 30.24
CA ASN A 243 -6.15 -16.56 31.37
C ASN A 243 -7.51 -15.91 31.66
N LYS A 244 -8.32 -16.54 32.52
CA LYS A 244 -9.71 -16.12 32.80
C LYS A 244 -9.88 -14.73 33.42
N GLU A 245 -8.80 -14.10 33.85
CA GLU A 245 -8.80 -12.75 34.44
C GLU A 245 -8.38 -11.66 33.44
N GLY A 246 -8.07 -12.04 32.18
CA GLY A 246 -7.70 -11.13 31.09
C GLY A 246 -6.20 -10.97 30.89
N ASP A 247 -5.39 -11.35 31.87
CA ASP A 247 -3.94 -11.34 31.77
C ASP A 247 -3.41 -12.41 30.79
N GLU A 248 -2.39 -12.02 30.03
CA GLU A 248 -1.62 -12.90 29.14
C GLU A 248 -0.76 -13.86 29.96
N VAL A 249 -0.75 -15.16 29.60
CA VAL A 249 -0.14 -16.23 30.41
C VAL A 249 1.39 -16.23 30.27
N GLY A 250 2.05 -15.26 30.91
CA GLY A 250 3.51 -15.17 31.00
C GLY A 250 4.11 -13.85 31.50
N THR A 251 3.34 -12.78 31.70
CA THR A 251 3.91 -11.42 31.96
C THR A 251 4.26 -11.12 33.43
N GLY A 252 4.03 -12.06 34.35
CA GLY A 252 4.36 -11.91 35.77
C GLY A 252 5.84 -12.10 36.07
N ILE A 253 6.46 -11.16 36.81
CA ILE A 253 7.88 -11.22 37.18
C ILE A 253 8.08 -12.24 38.31
N THR A 254 8.30 -13.50 37.93
CA THR A 254 8.76 -14.60 38.81
C THR A 254 9.86 -15.38 38.10
N ASP A 255 10.94 -15.70 38.83
CA ASP A 255 12.29 -16.02 38.30
C ASP A 255 12.45 -17.47 37.76
N ASP A 256 11.35 -18.10 37.35
CA ASP A 256 11.27 -19.54 37.05
C ASP A 256 11.11 -19.81 35.53
N ASN A 257 12.25 -19.95 34.85
CA ASN A 257 12.34 -20.28 33.41
C ASN A 257 11.69 -21.63 33.01
N GLU A 258 11.25 -22.45 33.97
CA GLU A 258 10.54 -23.70 33.70
C GLU A 258 9.05 -23.47 33.33
N ASP A 259 8.43 -22.38 33.80
CA ASP A 259 6.98 -22.18 33.69
C ASP A 259 6.49 -21.56 32.36
N GLU A 260 7.23 -20.63 31.74
CA GLU A 260 6.88 -20.15 30.37
C GLU A 260 6.79 -21.32 29.38
N ASN A 261 7.71 -22.28 29.53
CA ASN A 261 7.78 -23.46 28.68
C ASN A 261 6.64 -24.45 28.98
N SER A 262 6.18 -24.53 30.23
CA SER A 262 5.00 -25.30 30.63
C SER A 262 3.71 -24.68 30.05
N ALA A 263 3.55 -23.36 30.19
CA ALA A 263 2.40 -22.60 29.69
C ALA A 263 2.26 -22.68 28.16
N ASN A 264 3.34 -22.44 27.41
CA ASN A 264 3.35 -22.56 25.95
C ASN A 264 3.07 -24.00 25.48
N GLN A 265 3.53 -25.03 26.22
CA GLN A 265 3.20 -26.43 25.95
C GLN A 265 1.77 -26.83 26.32
N ILE A 266 1.07 -26.07 27.16
CA ILE A 266 -0.37 -26.25 27.43
C ILE A 266 -1.17 -25.56 26.32
N ALA A 267 -0.88 -24.28 26.04
CA ALA A 267 -1.52 -23.52 24.96
C ALA A 267 -1.38 -24.21 23.59
N GLY A 268 -0.19 -24.72 23.26
CA GLY A 268 0.08 -25.45 22.02
C GLY A 268 -0.64 -26.80 21.86
N LYS A 269 -1.37 -27.27 22.88
CA LYS A 269 -2.24 -28.46 22.82
C LYS A 269 -3.73 -28.09 22.71
N ILE A 270 -4.10 -26.83 22.90
CA ILE A 270 -5.47 -26.33 22.78
C ILE A 270 -5.74 -26.00 21.31
N PRO A 271 -6.81 -26.53 20.68
CA PRO A 271 -7.18 -26.15 19.32
C PRO A 271 -7.48 -24.65 19.22
N ASN A 272 -6.77 -23.93 18.35
CA ASN A 272 -6.92 -22.48 18.16
C ASN A 272 -7.41 -22.15 16.74
N PHE A 273 -8.40 -21.25 16.65
CA PHE A 273 -9.03 -20.87 15.38
C PHE A 273 -8.04 -20.27 14.37
N CYS A 274 -7.02 -19.53 14.80
CA CYS A 274 -6.02 -18.95 13.89
C CYS A 274 -5.23 -20.01 13.12
N VAL A 275 -4.96 -21.16 13.74
CA VAL A 275 -4.23 -22.28 13.12
C VAL A 275 -5.11 -22.97 12.07
N LEU A 276 -6.40 -23.17 12.39
CA LEU A 276 -7.39 -23.71 11.45
C LEU A 276 -7.56 -22.78 10.24
N LEU A 277 -7.84 -21.49 10.50
CA LEU A 277 -8.06 -20.48 9.47
C LEU A 277 -6.82 -20.32 8.57
N HIS A 278 -5.62 -20.22 9.16
CA HIS A 278 -4.37 -20.15 8.39
C HIS A 278 -4.17 -21.37 7.48
N GLY A 279 -4.41 -22.57 8.01
CA GLY A 279 -4.34 -23.82 7.26
C GLY A 279 -5.30 -23.82 6.07
N SER A 280 -6.58 -23.53 6.30
CA SER A 280 -7.63 -23.50 5.26
C SER A 280 -7.35 -22.45 4.19
N LEU A 281 -7.10 -21.19 4.56
CA LEU A 281 -6.81 -20.12 3.60
C LEU A 281 -5.60 -20.44 2.71
N LYS A 282 -4.60 -21.15 3.26
CA LYS A 282 -3.42 -21.59 2.53
C LYS A 282 -3.68 -22.75 1.56
N VAL A 283 -4.55 -23.70 1.94
CA VAL A 283 -4.84 -24.90 1.14
C VAL A 283 -5.80 -24.57 0.00
N GLU A 284 -6.89 -23.87 0.30
CA GLU A 284 -7.90 -23.49 -0.69
C GLU A 284 -7.45 -22.31 -1.58
N GLY A 285 -6.44 -21.54 -1.18
CA GLY A 285 -6.00 -20.38 -1.94
C GLY A 285 -6.94 -19.17 -1.83
N MET A 286 -7.59 -19.01 -0.68
CA MET A 286 -8.54 -17.95 -0.38
C MET A 286 -7.98 -16.86 0.55
N VAL A 287 -8.69 -15.73 0.61
CA VAL A 287 -8.59 -14.72 1.67
C VAL A 287 -9.93 -14.60 2.41
N ALA A 288 -9.89 -14.28 3.70
CA ALA A 288 -11.09 -13.96 4.48
C ALA A 288 -11.24 -12.43 4.60
N ILE A 289 -12.41 -11.89 4.26
CA ILE A 289 -12.70 -10.46 4.38
C ILE A 289 -13.09 -10.15 5.82
N VAL A 290 -12.45 -9.14 6.42
CA VAL A 290 -12.66 -8.71 7.80
C VAL A 290 -13.28 -7.33 7.84
N GLN A 291 -14.27 -7.13 8.70
CA GLN A 291 -14.76 -5.79 9.03
C GLN A 291 -13.84 -5.13 10.07
N LEU A 292 -13.23 -4.02 9.70
CA LEU A 292 -12.37 -3.21 10.58
C LEU A 292 -13.14 -2.10 11.29
N GLY A 293 -14.29 -1.69 10.74
CA GLY A 293 -15.15 -0.66 11.33
C GLY A 293 -16.34 -0.30 10.43
N PRO A 294 -17.05 0.81 10.71
CA PRO A 294 -18.06 1.37 9.81
C PRO A 294 -17.44 1.75 8.47
N GLU A 295 -17.95 1.18 7.37
CA GLU A 295 -17.39 1.32 6.01
C GLU A 295 -15.88 1.06 5.89
N TRP A 296 -15.27 0.26 6.77
CA TRP A 296 -13.84 -0.07 6.70
C TRP A 296 -13.61 -1.57 6.79
N HIS A 297 -12.82 -2.11 5.86
CA HIS A 297 -12.61 -3.54 5.67
C HIS A 297 -11.13 -3.84 5.42
N GLY A 298 -10.73 -5.09 5.66
CA GLY A 298 -9.43 -5.63 5.31
C GLY A 298 -9.56 -7.08 4.85
N MET A 299 -8.41 -7.73 4.66
CA MET A 299 -8.34 -9.17 4.36
C MET A 299 -7.33 -9.89 5.24
N LEU A 300 -7.66 -11.11 5.64
CA LEU A 300 -6.77 -12.11 6.23
C LEU A 300 -6.36 -13.13 5.17
N TYR A 301 -5.07 -13.47 5.15
CA TYR A 301 -4.50 -14.42 4.19
C TYR A 301 -3.29 -15.15 4.77
N SER A 302 -2.95 -16.28 4.17
CA SER A 302 -1.72 -17.01 4.48
C SER A 302 -0.53 -16.42 3.71
N GLN A 303 0.31 -15.62 4.37
CA GLN A 303 1.59 -15.20 3.79
C GLN A 303 2.65 -16.29 4.00
N ALA A 304 3.46 -16.57 2.96
CA ALA A 304 4.69 -17.33 3.11
C ALA A 304 5.88 -16.38 3.36
N ASP A 305 6.54 -16.53 4.51
CA ASP A 305 7.78 -15.85 4.88
C ASP A 305 8.99 -16.61 4.29
N SER A 306 8.88 -17.94 4.23
CA SER A 306 9.83 -18.80 3.51
C SER A 306 9.16 -20.08 3.01
N LYS A 307 9.92 -20.94 2.31
CA LYS A 307 9.47 -22.30 1.93
C LYS A 307 9.05 -23.19 3.11
N LYS A 308 9.38 -22.82 4.35
CA LYS A 308 9.04 -23.58 5.58
C LYS A 308 8.16 -22.82 6.57
N LYS A 309 8.19 -21.49 6.59
CA LYS A 309 7.45 -20.64 7.54
C LYS A 309 6.38 -19.83 6.82
N SER A 310 5.17 -19.88 7.34
CA SER A 310 4.01 -19.16 6.84
C SER A 310 3.07 -18.92 8.01
N ASN A 311 2.53 -17.71 8.10
CA ASN A 311 1.68 -17.25 9.20
C ASN A 311 0.41 -16.60 8.62
N LEU A 312 -0.61 -16.45 9.48
CA LEU A 312 -1.75 -15.60 9.20
C LEU A 312 -1.31 -14.13 9.18
N MET A 313 -1.71 -13.40 8.13
CA MET A 313 -1.50 -11.95 8.01
C MET A 313 -2.80 -11.25 7.66
N MET A 314 -3.01 -10.09 8.27
CA MET A 314 -4.05 -9.13 7.91
C MET A 314 -3.45 -8.02 7.05
N SER A 315 -4.26 -7.40 6.19
CA SER A 315 -3.93 -6.13 5.56
C SER A 315 -5.19 -5.27 5.43
N LEU A 316 -5.02 -3.97 5.69
CA LEU A 316 -6.12 -3.02 5.78
C LEU A 316 -6.33 -2.35 4.43
N PHE A 317 -7.57 -2.30 3.92
CA PHE A 317 -7.87 -1.52 2.73
C PHE A 317 -8.03 -0.03 3.09
N GLU A 318 -8.11 0.81 2.06
CA GLU A 318 -8.56 2.19 2.20
C GLU A 318 -9.95 2.24 2.89
N PRO A 319 -10.21 3.17 3.84
CA PRO A 319 -11.54 3.32 4.42
C PRO A 319 -12.53 3.84 3.38
N GLY A 320 -13.68 3.20 3.27
CA GLY A 320 -14.75 3.57 2.35
C GLY A 320 -15.57 2.37 1.86
N PRO A 321 -16.73 2.63 1.23
CA PRO A 321 -17.66 1.57 0.84
C PRO A 321 -17.19 0.75 -0.37
N GLU A 322 -16.28 1.27 -1.19
CA GLU A 322 -15.84 0.70 -2.49
C GLU A 322 -14.31 0.82 -2.67
N PRO A 323 -13.49 0.17 -1.81
CA PRO A 323 -12.03 0.30 -1.86
C PRO A 323 -11.41 -0.41 -3.07
N LEU A 324 -12.07 -1.47 -3.57
CA LEU A 324 -11.59 -2.32 -4.65
C LEU A 324 -12.63 -2.33 -5.79
N PRO A 325 -12.47 -1.50 -6.85
CA PRO A 325 -13.49 -1.36 -7.90
C PRO A 325 -13.81 -2.61 -8.72
N TRP A 326 -13.04 -3.70 -8.57
CA TRP A 326 -13.32 -5.00 -9.18
C TRP A 326 -14.11 -5.96 -8.28
N LEU A 327 -14.23 -5.67 -6.98
CA LEU A 327 -15.23 -6.27 -6.07
C LEU A 327 -16.49 -5.39 -6.00
N GLY A 328 -16.34 -4.08 -6.19
CA GLY A 328 -17.42 -3.10 -6.01
C GLY A 328 -17.62 -2.77 -4.53
N LYS A 329 -18.88 -2.56 -4.14
CA LYS A 329 -19.23 -2.13 -2.78
C LYS A 329 -19.18 -3.29 -1.80
N MET A 330 -18.37 -3.17 -0.74
CA MET A 330 -18.20 -4.23 0.27
C MET A 330 -19.54 -4.62 0.91
N ALA A 331 -20.39 -3.64 1.23
CA ALA A 331 -21.74 -3.83 1.76
C ALA A 331 -22.77 -4.39 0.76
N GLN A 332 -22.37 -4.72 -0.48
CA GLN A 332 -23.18 -5.42 -1.48
C GLN A 332 -22.65 -6.83 -1.80
N LEU A 333 -21.58 -7.26 -1.14
CA LEU A 333 -21.10 -8.64 -1.18
C LEU A 333 -22.00 -9.51 -0.28
N GLY A 334 -22.85 -10.32 -0.90
CA GLY A 334 -23.75 -11.25 -0.21
C GLY A 334 -23.28 -12.71 -0.31
N PRO A 335 -23.84 -13.62 0.52
CA PRO A 335 -23.54 -15.04 0.45
C PRO A 335 -24.11 -15.67 -0.82
N ILE A 336 -23.44 -16.69 -1.36
CA ILE A 336 -23.88 -17.40 -2.57
C ILE A 336 -25.23 -18.14 -2.41
N SER A 337 -25.71 -18.33 -1.18
CA SER A 337 -27.04 -18.85 -0.86
C SER A 337 -28.19 -17.98 -1.36
N ASP A 338 -27.94 -16.67 -1.50
CA ASP A 338 -28.96 -15.67 -1.82
C ASP A 338 -29.00 -15.39 -3.34
N ALA A 339 -28.02 -15.94 -4.08
CA ALA A 339 -28.00 -15.97 -5.53
C ALA A 339 -28.92 -17.07 -6.08
N LYS A 340 -29.46 -16.86 -7.29
CA LYS A 340 -30.35 -17.85 -7.95
C LYS A 340 -29.59 -19.07 -8.49
N GLU A 341 -28.32 -18.89 -8.78
CA GLU A 341 -27.37 -19.84 -9.38
C GLU A 341 -26.01 -19.54 -8.74
N ASN A 342 -25.15 -20.54 -8.50
CA ASN A 342 -23.81 -20.27 -7.96
C ASN A 342 -22.97 -19.46 -8.97
N PRO A 343 -22.51 -18.24 -8.66
CA PRO A 343 -21.74 -17.44 -9.61
C PRO A 343 -20.38 -18.04 -9.98
N TYR A 344 -19.83 -18.93 -9.13
CA TYR A 344 -18.60 -19.69 -9.42
C TYR A 344 -18.85 -20.94 -10.29
N GLY A 345 -20.12 -21.31 -10.51
CA GLY A 345 -20.53 -22.52 -11.24
C GLY A 345 -20.65 -23.77 -10.36
N GLU A 346 -21.01 -24.90 -10.98
CA GLU A 346 -21.15 -26.19 -10.27
C GLU A 346 -19.78 -26.89 -10.12
N ASP A 347 -18.90 -26.76 -11.12
CA ASP A 347 -17.54 -27.33 -11.12
C ASP A 347 -16.44 -26.29 -10.74
N ASP A 348 -16.81 -25.19 -10.07
CA ASP A 348 -15.89 -24.12 -9.66
C ASP A 348 -15.04 -23.57 -10.83
N ASN A 349 -15.72 -23.21 -11.93
CA ASN A 349 -15.11 -22.92 -13.24
C ASN A 349 -15.42 -21.52 -13.79
N LYS A 350 -16.02 -20.66 -12.96
CA LYS A 350 -16.38 -19.26 -13.24
C LYS A 350 -16.06 -18.40 -12.01
N SER A 351 -16.24 -17.10 -12.15
CA SER A 351 -16.28 -16.16 -11.02
C SER A 351 -17.25 -15.02 -11.34
N PRO A 352 -17.91 -14.40 -10.35
CA PRO A 352 -18.59 -13.11 -10.53
C PRO A 352 -17.62 -11.93 -10.75
N PHE A 353 -16.33 -12.12 -10.48
CA PHE A 353 -15.26 -11.12 -10.55
C PHE A 353 -14.36 -11.32 -11.79
N PRO A 354 -13.57 -10.31 -12.18
CA PRO A 354 -13.60 -8.92 -11.73
C PRO A 354 -14.81 -8.16 -12.30
N LEU A 355 -15.47 -7.35 -11.48
CA LEU A 355 -16.50 -6.43 -11.94
C LEU A 355 -15.91 -5.45 -12.98
N GLN A 356 -16.57 -5.36 -14.14
CA GLN A 356 -16.09 -4.50 -15.22
C GLN A 356 -16.59 -3.06 -15.04
N PRO A 357 -15.71 -2.04 -15.20
CA PRO A 357 -16.13 -0.66 -15.09
C PRO A 357 -17.11 -0.31 -16.22
N LYS A 358 -18.22 0.34 -15.88
CA LYS A 358 -19.31 0.77 -16.79
C LYS A 358 -18.83 1.40 -18.10
N ASN A 359 -17.72 2.15 -18.05
CA ASN A 359 -17.05 2.73 -19.21
C ASN A 359 -15.67 2.10 -19.41
N LYS A 360 -15.43 1.53 -20.60
CA LYS A 360 -14.13 0.95 -20.98
C LYS A 360 -13.05 2.04 -21.04
N ARG A 361 -11.82 1.66 -20.70
CA ARG A 361 -10.65 2.55 -20.78
C ARG A 361 -10.10 2.62 -22.21
N SER A 362 -9.31 3.66 -22.51
CA SER A 362 -8.78 3.96 -23.85
C SER A 362 -7.93 2.84 -24.48
N TYR A 363 -7.32 1.97 -23.67
CA TYR A 363 -6.58 0.78 -24.13
C TYR A 363 -7.46 -0.46 -24.31
N ALA A 364 -8.67 -0.48 -23.72
CA ALA A 364 -9.65 -1.56 -23.80
C ALA A 364 -10.78 -1.27 -24.82
N GLN A 365 -10.64 -0.20 -25.59
CA GLN A 365 -11.56 0.27 -26.62
C GLN A 365 -10.76 0.86 -27.79
N ASN A 366 -11.33 0.83 -29.00
CA ASN A 366 -10.69 1.47 -30.16
C ASN A 366 -10.76 3.00 -30.01
N VAL A 367 -9.61 3.63 -29.78
CA VAL A 367 -9.41 5.09 -29.83
C VAL A 367 -8.52 5.46 -31.02
N THR A 368 -8.63 6.70 -31.51
CA THR A 368 -7.87 7.18 -32.67
C THR A 368 -6.95 8.31 -32.24
N VAL A 369 -5.64 8.22 -32.51
CA VAL A 369 -4.63 9.18 -32.06
C VAL A 369 -3.62 9.46 -33.18
N TRP A 370 -3.70 10.66 -33.78
CA TRP A 370 -2.88 11.06 -34.92
C TRP A 370 -1.86 12.18 -34.61
N ILE A 371 -1.62 12.47 -33.32
CA ILE A 371 -0.61 13.45 -32.86
C ILE A 371 0.81 13.10 -33.37
N LYS A 372 1.10 11.79 -33.53
CA LYS A 372 2.35 11.29 -34.11
C LYS A 372 2.07 10.72 -35.52
N PRO A 373 2.88 11.05 -36.55
CA PRO A 373 2.66 10.57 -37.92
C PRO A 373 2.54 9.03 -38.05
N SER A 374 3.26 8.28 -37.21
CA SER A 374 3.22 6.81 -37.20
C SER A 374 1.85 6.23 -36.82
N GLY A 375 1.07 6.92 -35.98
CA GLY A 375 -0.30 6.50 -35.63
C GLY A 375 -1.23 6.59 -36.85
N LEU A 376 -1.19 7.74 -37.54
CA LEU A 376 -1.95 7.96 -38.77
C LEU A 376 -1.54 6.97 -39.88
N GLN A 377 -0.23 6.78 -40.08
CA GLN A 377 0.29 5.81 -41.04
C GLN A 377 -0.17 4.38 -40.72
N THR A 378 -0.24 4.00 -39.44
CA THR A 378 -0.70 2.67 -39.01
C THR A 378 -2.18 2.44 -39.35
N ASP A 379 -3.05 3.41 -39.12
CA ASP A 379 -4.48 3.33 -39.50
C ASP A 379 -4.65 3.20 -41.01
N VAL A 380 -3.98 4.05 -41.79
CA VAL A 380 -4.06 4.02 -43.27
C VAL A 380 -3.51 2.69 -43.82
N GLN A 381 -2.35 2.21 -43.34
CA GLN A 381 -1.80 0.91 -43.75
C GLN A 381 -2.72 -0.27 -43.37
N LYS A 382 -3.43 -0.19 -42.24
CA LYS A 382 -4.41 -1.21 -41.84
C LYS A 382 -5.63 -1.24 -42.77
N ILE A 383 -6.07 -0.08 -43.29
CA ILE A 383 -7.11 0.01 -44.33
C ILE A 383 -6.59 -0.57 -45.66
N LEU A 384 -5.42 -0.14 -46.14
CA LEU A 384 -4.83 -0.60 -47.41
C LEU A 384 -4.57 -2.11 -47.43
N ARG A 385 -4.13 -2.69 -46.31
CA ARG A 385 -3.95 -4.14 -46.17
C ARG A 385 -5.27 -4.93 -46.25
N ASN A 386 -6.40 -4.32 -45.88
CA ASN A 386 -7.72 -4.92 -46.02
C ASN A 386 -8.30 -4.68 -47.43
N ALA A 387 -8.02 -3.53 -48.05
CA ALA A 387 -8.37 -3.18 -49.42
C ALA A 387 -7.85 -4.21 -50.45
N ARG A 388 -6.58 -4.62 -50.31
CA ARG A 388 -5.95 -5.68 -51.13
C ARG A 388 -6.49 -7.10 -50.88
N LYS A 389 -7.51 -7.26 -50.03
CA LYS A 389 -8.14 -8.53 -49.66
C LYS A 389 -9.66 -8.50 -49.77
N LEU A 390 -10.19 -7.71 -50.70
CA LEU A 390 -11.63 -7.71 -51.02
C LEU A 390 -11.93 -8.84 -52.02
N PRO A 391 -13.08 -9.54 -51.93
CA PRO A 391 -14.17 -9.37 -50.95
C PRO A 391 -13.91 -10.01 -49.57
N GLU A 392 -12.88 -10.84 -49.41
CA GLU A 392 -12.61 -11.65 -48.19
C GLU A 392 -12.64 -10.84 -46.88
N LYS A 393 -12.22 -9.57 -46.93
CA LYS A 393 -12.11 -8.65 -45.79
C LYS A 393 -13.05 -7.44 -45.85
N THR A 394 -14.12 -7.46 -46.66
CA THR A 394 -15.06 -6.33 -46.85
C THR A 394 -15.59 -5.75 -45.54
N GLN A 395 -16.11 -6.57 -44.61
CA GLN A 395 -16.64 -6.08 -43.32
C GLN A 395 -15.56 -5.35 -42.49
N THR A 396 -14.34 -5.89 -42.45
CA THR A 396 -13.22 -5.27 -41.74
C THR A 396 -12.67 -4.03 -42.47
N PHE A 397 -12.70 -3.99 -43.80
CA PHE A 397 -12.33 -2.81 -44.59
C PHE A 397 -13.27 -1.63 -44.28
N TYR A 398 -14.58 -1.79 -44.43
CA TYR A 398 -15.55 -0.72 -44.18
C TYR A 398 -15.61 -0.29 -42.70
N LYS A 399 -15.34 -1.20 -41.74
CA LYS A 399 -15.24 -0.86 -40.31
C LYS A 399 -14.03 0.04 -40.00
N GLU A 400 -12.88 -0.24 -40.61
CA GLU A 400 -11.67 0.56 -40.44
C GLU A 400 -11.79 1.91 -41.17
N LEU A 401 -12.33 1.90 -42.40
CA LEU A 401 -12.63 3.09 -43.19
C LEU A 401 -13.56 4.06 -42.45
N ASN A 402 -14.64 3.56 -41.84
CA ASN A 402 -15.57 4.40 -41.07
C ASN A 402 -14.98 4.89 -39.74
N ARG A 403 -14.02 4.18 -39.11
CA ARG A 403 -13.27 4.76 -37.98
C ARG A 403 -12.48 5.98 -38.45
N LEU A 404 -11.72 5.85 -39.54
CA LEU A 404 -10.94 6.96 -40.10
C LEU A 404 -11.87 8.13 -40.50
N ARG A 405 -12.99 7.85 -41.18
CA ARG A 405 -14.00 8.87 -41.54
C ARG A 405 -14.51 9.63 -40.31
N LYS A 406 -15.04 8.92 -39.30
CA LYS A 406 -15.56 9.53 -38.07
C LYS A 406 -14.50 10.34 -37.32
N ALA A 407 -13.28 9.82 -37.20
CA ALA A 407 -12.17 10.52 -36.53
C ALA A 407 -11.73 11.79 -37.29
N ALA A 408 -11.58 11.72 -38.61
CA ALA A 408 -11.22 12.90 -39.41
C ALA A 408 -12.29 13.99 -39.39
N LEU A 409 -13.58 13.62 -39.41
CA LEU A 409 -14.68 14.56 -39.23
C LEU A 409 -14.64 15.20 -37.83
N ALA A 410 -14.45 14.42 -36.77
CA ALA A 410 -14.39 14.92 -35.40
C ALA A 410 -13.16 15.82 -35.12
N PHE A 411 -12.04 15.57 -35.81
CA PHE A 411 -10.84 16.42 -35.73
C PHE A 411 -10.82 17.57 -36.76
N GLY A 412 -11.83 17.69 -37.62
CA GLY A 412 -11.84 18.67 -38.73
C GLY A 412 -10.79 18.44 -39.82
N PHE A 413 -10.10 17.29 -39.83
CA PHE A 413 -8.98 17.00 -40.73
C PHE A 413 -9.46 16.46 -42.08
N LEU A 414 -10.26 17.26 -42.80
CA LEU A 414 -10.96 16.82 -44.02
C LEU A 414 -10.03 16.48 -45.19
N ASP A 415 -8.84 17.08 -45.26
CA ASP A 415 -7.87 16.78 -46.32
C ASP A 415 -7.30 15.35 -46.24
N LEU A 416 -7.31 14.72 -45.06
CA LEU A 416 -6.99 13.31 -44.93
C LEU A 416 -7.98 12.42 -45.69
N LEU A 417 -9.27 12.80 -45.73
CA LEU A 417 -10.30 12.04 -46.44
C LEU A 417 -10.08 12.07 -47.97
N LYS A 418 -9.62 13.21 -48.49
CA LYS A 418 -9.20 13.36 -49.90
C LYS A 418 -8.00 12.45 -50.19
N GLY A 419 -6.93 12.59 -49.39
CA GLY A 419 -5.70 11.81 -49.57
C GLY A 419 -5.91 10.30 -49.45
N VAL A 420 -6.73 9.82 -48.50
CA VAL A 420 -7.04 8.39 -48.38
C VAL A 420 -7.90 7.90 -49.55
N ALA A 421 -8.82 8.72 -50.09
CA ALA A 421 -9.58 8.36 -51.27
C ALA A 421 -8.69 8.25 -52.53
N ASP A 422 -7.77 9.18 -52.74
CA ASP A 422 -6.79 9.14 -53.84
C ASP A 422 -5.85 7.92 -53.71
N MET A 423 -5.59 7.45 -52.49
CA MET A 423 -4.89 6.18 -52.26
C MET A 423 -5.76 4.96 -52.60
N LEU A 424 -7.06 4.96 -52.26
CA LEU A 424 -7.97 3.86 -52.61
C LEU A 424 -8.21 3.74 -54.13
N GLU A 425 -8.31 4.86 -54.84
CA GLU A 425 -8.35 4.88 -56.31
C GLU A 425 -7.07 4.29 -56.91
N ARG A 426 -5.91 4.62 -56.34
CA ARG A 426 -4.61 4.05 -56.77
C ARG A 426 -4.48 2.57 -56.46
N GLU A 427 -4.97 2.08 -55.32
CA GLU A 427 -5.01 0.64 -55.06
C GLU A 427 -5.95 -0.07 -56.03
N CYS A 428 -7.06 0.56 -56.42
CA CYS A 428 -7.99 0.02 -57.41
C CYS A 428 -7.36 -0.13 -58.81
N THR A 429 -6.51 0.82 -59.24
CA THR A 429 -5.77 0.71 -60.52
C THR A 429 -4.53 -0.18 -60.44
N LEU A 430 -4.15 -0.65 -59.25
CA LEU A 430 -3.04 -1.56 -58.99
C LEU A 430 -3.51 -2.98 -58.57
N LEU A 431 -4.79 -3.29 -58.71
CA LEU A 431 -5.31 -4.65 -58.54
C LEU A 431 -4.70 -5.58 -59.62
N PRO A 432 -4.14 -6.75 -59.26
CA PRO A 432 -3.69 -7.73 -60.24
C PRO A 432 -4.85 -8.30 -61.07
N ASP A 433 -4.57 -8.82 -62.27
CA ASP A 433 -5.56 -9.48 -63.14
C ASP A 433 -6.22 -10.71 -62.49
N THR A 434 -5.62 -11.25 -61.42
CA THR A 434 -6.16 -12.36 -60.61
C THR A 434 -7.03 -11.89 -59.43
N ALA A 435 -7.35 -10.59 -59.33
CA ALA A 435 -8.22 -10.06 -58.29
C ALA A 435 -9.70 -10.39 -58.57
N HIS A 436 -10.49 -10.54 -57.50
CA HIS A 436 -11.93 -10.78 -57.62
C HIS A 436 -12.65 -9.50 -58.07
N PRO A 437 -13.60 -9.54 -59.03
CA PRO A 437 -14.18 -8.35 -59.65
C PRO A 437 -14.80 -7.36 -58.65
N ASP A 438 -15.48 -7.86 -57.61
CA ASP A 438 -16.03 -7.04 -56.52
C ASP A 438 -15.01 -6.04 -55.92
N ALA A 439 -13.72 -6.40 -55.83
CA ALA A 439 -12.70 -5.54 -55.23
C ALA A 439 -12.64 -4.16 -55.90
N ALA A 440 -12.77 -4.10 -57.23
CA ALA A 440 -12.75 -2.83 -57.97
C ALA A 440 -14.00 -1.97 -57.67
N PHE A 441 -15.18 -2.60 -57.58
CA PHE A 441 -16.43 -1.93 -57.25
C PHE A 441 -16.41 -1.35 -55.83
N GLN A 442 -16.01 -2.15 -54.83
CA GLN A 442 -15.96 -1.71 -53.43
C GLN A 442 -14.91 -0.61 -53.21
N LEU A 443 -13.72 -0.69 -53.83
CA LEU A 443 -12.70 0.35 -53.70
C LEU A 443 -13.12 1.67 -54.36
N THR A 444 -13.69 1.61 -55.57
CA THR A 444 -14.16 2.80 -56.29
C THR A 444 -15.29 3.50 -55.52
N HIS A 445 -16.27 2.74 -55.02
CA HIS A 445 -17.34 3.25 -54.16
C HIS A 445 -16.79 3.85 -52.87
N ALA A 446 -15.91 3.13 -52.16
CA ALA A 446 -15.30 3.61 -50.92
C ALA A 446 -14.55 4.94 -51.11
N ALA A 447 -13.80 5.11 -52.20
CA ALA A 447 -13.11 6.35 -52.52
C ALA A 447 -14.10 7.50 -52.82
N GLN A 448 -15.11 7.25 -53.66
CA GLN A 448 -16.14 8.26 -54.00
C GLN A 448 -16.89 8.76 -52.76
N GLN A 449 -17.37 7.85 -51.90
CA GLN A 449 -18.08 8.25 -50.68
C GLN A 449 -17.17 8.99 -49.68
N LEU A 450 -15.86 8.66 -49.63
CA LEU A 450 -14.90 9.36 -48.79
C LEU A 450 -14.57 10.76 -49.33
N LYS A 451 -14.51 10.94 -50.67
CA LYS A 451 -14.43 12.28 -51.31
C LYS A 451 -15.68 13.11 -51.02
N LEU A 452 -16.88 12.53 -51.12
CA LEU A 452 -18.13 13.21 -50.76
C LEU A 452 -18.13 13.64 -49.29
N ALA A 453 -17.73 12.77 -48.35
CA ALA A 453 -17.57 13.11 -46.94
C ALA A 453 -16.57 14.26 -46.70
N SER A 454 -15.50 14.36 -47.51
CA SER A 454 -14.48 15.42 -47.40
C SER A 454 -14.97 16.83 -47.75
N THR A 455 -16.14 16.96 -48.39
CA THR A 455 -16.71 18.26 -48.80
C THR A 455 -17.42 19.01 -47.67
N GLY A 456 -17.77 18.34 -46.57
CA GLY A 456 -18.55 18.93 -45.47
C GLY A 456 -20.05 19.14 -45.74
N THR A 457 -20.49 19.17 -47.01
CA THR A 457 -21.88 19.48 -47.41
C THR A 457 -22.71 18.24 -47.77
N SER A 458 -22.08 17.08 -47.98
CA SER A 458 -22.75 15.81 -48.30
C SER A 458 -23.35 15.14 -47.05
N GLU A 459 -24.39 14.32 -47.21
CA GLU A 459 -24.93 13.46 -46.15
C GLU A 459 -23.85 12.57 -45.49
N TYR A 460 -22.83 12.14 -46.26
CA TYR A 460 -21.71 11.35 -45.75
C TYR A 460 -20.68 12.16 -44.92
N ALA A 461 -20.85 13.48 -44.82
CA ALA A 461 -20.15 14.30 -43.82
C ALA A 461 -20.83 14.26 -42.44
N ALA A 462 -22.07 13.76 -42.33
CA ALA A 462 -22.71 13.53 -41.04
C ALA A 462 -21.94 12.45 -40.25
N TYR A 463 -21.72 12.68 -38.96
CA TYR A 463 -20.91 11.77 -38.14
C TYR A 463 -21.48 10.34 -38.14
N ASP A 464 -22.81 10.19 -38.03
CA ASP A 464 -23.46 8.88 -37.89
C ASP A 464 -23.62 8.09 -39.19
N GLN A 465 -23.71 8.76 -40.33
CA GLN A 465 -23.94 8.13 -41.63
C GLN A 465 -22.71 7.34 -42.12
N ASN A 466 -22.72 6.03 -41.91
CA ASN A 466 -21.60 5.16 -42.29
C ASN A 466 -21.60 4.86 -43.80
N ILE A 467 -20.41 4.76 -44.38
CA ILE A 467 -20.23 4.20 -45.73
C ILE A 467 -20.47 2.69 -45.64
N THR A 468 -21.48 2.19 -46.36
CA THR A 468 -21.80 0.76 -46.52
C THR A 468 -21.11 0.18 -47.78
N PRO A 469 -20.85 -1.13 -47.84
CA PRO A 469 -20.44 -1.80 -49.08
C PRO A 469 -21.56 -1.75 -50.13
N LEU A 470 -21.20 -1.91 -51.40
CA LEU A 470 -22.18 -2.20 -52.45
C LEU A 470 -22.68 -3.65 -52.32
N HIS A 471 -23.96 -3.86 -52.57
CA HIS A 471 -24.52 -5.20 -52.76
C HIS A 471 -24.32 -5.62 -54.22
N THR A 472 -23.30 -6.44 -54.47
CA THR A 472 -22.99 -7.00 -55.79
C THR A 472 -23.46 -8.45 -55.91
N ASP A 473 -23.82 -8.88 -57.11
CA ASP A 473 -24.37 -10.19 -57.45
C ASP A 473 -23.31 -11.27 -57.77
N PHE A 474 -22.01 -10.97 -57.54
CA PHE A 474 -20.90 -11.91 -57.77
C PHE A 474 -20.93 -13.18 -56.88
N SER A 475 -21.68 -13.19 -55.78
CA SER A 475 -22.01 -14.43 -55.05
C SER A 475 -23.05 -15.22 -55.83
N GLY A 476 -22.57 -16.11 -56.71
CA GLY A 476 -23.33 -16.66 -57.84
C GLY A 476 -24.79 -17.06 -57.59
N SER A 477 -25.65 -16.56 -58.47
CA SER A 477 -27.08 -16.87 -58.60
C SER A 477 -27.31 -18.32 -59.05
N SER A 478 -27.09 -19.26 -58.13
CA SER A 478 -27.20 -20.72 -58.34
C SER A 478 -28.64 -21.26 -58.31
N THR A 479 -29.63 -20.42 -58.61
CA THR A 479 -31.05 -20.79 -58.75
C THR A 479 -31.71 -19.98 -59.86
N GLU A 480 -32.61 -20.63 -60.60
CA GLU A 480 -33.53 -20.07 -61.60
C GLU A 480 -32.89 -19.45 -62.86
N ARG A 481 -32.45 -20.34 -63.76
CA ARG A 481 -32.95 -20.31 -65.14
C ARG A 481 -33.56 -21.67 -65.49
N ILE A 482 -34.84 -21.65 -65.86
CA ILE A 482 -35.61 -22.76 -66.45
C ILE A 482 -35.55 -22.61 -67.97
#